data_AF-A0A257WA62-F1
#
_entry.id   AF-A0A257WA62-F1
#
_cell.length_a   1.000
_cell.length_b   1.000
_cell.length_c   1.000
_cell.angle_alpha   90.00
_cell.angle_beta   90.00
_cell.angle_gamma   90.00
#
_symmetry.space_group_name_H-M   'P 1'
#
loop_
_entity.id
_entity.type
_entity.pdbx_description
1 polymer ?
#
loop_
_entity_poly.entity_id
_entity_poly.type
_entity_poly.pdbx_seq_one_letter_code
_entity_poly.pdbx_strand_id
1 'polypeptide(L)'
;MKVVETEDTALSAKHIHQRRSKHAAAIAGKLAAELFEMEIAVPNIHTVKNNYTRFLILQREDMAMKTPDPNKASVNFTTDHSKGSLARVLTRIAEGDINLSKLQSFPIPGSDWKYNFHADMEFDSLDKFQRVIEQIKPLTVELNVYGVYKNGK
;
A
#
# COMPACT_ATOMS: atom_id res chain seq x y z
N MET A 1 -32.28 1.21 15.72
CA MET A 1 -30.97 0.62 16.05
C MET A 1 -30.00 1.76 16.30
N LYS A 2 -29.15 1.69 17.33
CA LYS A 2 -28.22 2.76 17.71
C LYS A 2 -26.79 2.32 17.41
N VAL A 3 -26.03 3.14 16.70
CA VAL A 3 -24.60 2.90 16.47
C VAL A 3 -23.84 3.22 17.75
N VAL A 4 -22.93 2.33 18.14
CA VAL A 4 -22.01 2.51 19.27
C VAL A 4 -20.61 2.38 18.72
N GLU A 5 -19.84 3.45 18.79
CA GLU A 5 -18.46 3.47 18.29
C GLU A 5 -17.53 2.71 19.23
N THR A 6 -16.57 2.02 18.64
CA THR A 6 -15.54 1.24 19.34
C THR A 6 -14.22 1.37 18.59
N GLU A 7 -13.11 1.04 19.26
CA GLU A 7 -11.75 1.25 18.75
C GLU A 7 -11.39 0.32 17.58
N ASP A 8 -11.88 -0.92 17.58
CA ASP A 8 -11.52 -1.94 16.60
C ASP A 8 -12.68 -2.92 16.36
N THR A 9 -12.81 -3.38 15.11
CA THR A 9 -13.90 -4.26 14.68
C THR A 9 -13.90 -5.64 15.34
N ALA A 10 -12.72 -6.25 15.56
CA ALA A 10 -12.60 -7.52 16.26
C ALA A 10 -12.82 -7.34 17.77
N LEU A 11 -12.39 -6.20 18.34
CA LEU A 11 -12.69 -5.88 19.74
C LEU A 11 -14.19 -5.71 19.99
N SER A 12 -14.96 -5.16 19.05
CA SER A 12 -16.43 -5.09 19.17
C SER A 12 -17.05 -6.48 19.37
N ALA A 13 -16.61 -7.47 18.59
CA ALA A 13 -17.07 -8.86 18.71
C ALA A 13 -16.67 -9.47 20.07
N LYS A 14 -15.40 -9.29 20.47
CA LYS A 14 -14.89 -9.72 21.79
C LYS A 14 -15.73 -9.17 22.94
N HIS A 15 -16.06 -7.88 22.92
CA HIS A 15 -16.84 -7.24 23.98
C HIS A 15 -18.24 -7.83 24.11
N ILE A 16 -18.92 -8.14 23.00
CA ILE A 16 -20.24 -8.77 23.01
C ILE A 16 -20.15 -10.17 23.60
N HIS A 17 -19.16 -10.96 23.17
CA HIS A 17 -18.92 -12.30 23.69
C HIS A 17 -18.69 -12.28 25.21
N GLN A 18 -17.75 -11.45 25.69
CA GLN A 18 -17.41 -11.35 27.11
C GLN A 18 -18.57 -10.91 27.99
N ARG A 19 -19.40 -9.98 27.51
CA ARG A 19 -20.57 -9.47 28.25
C ARG A 19 -21.80 -10.37 28.10
N ARG A 20 -21.74 -11.40 27.25
CA ARG A 20 -22.87 -12.26 26.88
C ARG A 20 -24.12 -11.46 26.49
N SER A 21 -23.90 -10.32 25.82
CA SER A 21 -24.98 -9.38 25.53
C SER A 21 -25.85 -9.93 24.39
N LYS A 22 -27.12 -10.20 24.68
CA LYS A 22 -28.11 -10.64 23.67
C LYS A 22 -28.77 -9.48 22.93
N HIS A 23 -28.52 -8.23 23.35
CA HIS A 23 -29.16 -7.02 22.81
C HIS A 23 -28.20 -6.19 21.96
N ALA A 24 -27.03 -6.74 21.61
CA ALA A 24 -26.02 -6.08 20.82
C ALA A 24 -25.51 -7.00 19.71
N ALA A 25 -25.10 -6.40 18.60
CA ALA A 25 -24.42 -7.07 17.49
C ALA A 25 -23.17 -6.27 17.12
N ALA A 26 -22.16 -6.95 16.57
CA ALA A 26 -20.93 -6.34 16.10
C ALA A 26 -20.80 -6.48 14.58
N ILE A 27 -20.18 -5.47 13.96
CA ILE A 27 -19.73 -5.54 12.58
C ILE A 27 -18.23 -5.87 12.60
N ALA A 28 -17.88 -7.09 12.18
CA ALA A 28 -16.52 -7.59 12.23
C ALA A 28 -16.22 -8.53 11.06
N GLY A 29 -14.93 -8.79 10.83
CA GLY A 29 -14.51 -9.82 9.87
C GLY A 29 -14.89 -11.23 10.33
N LYS A 30 -15.03 -12.16 9.37
CA LYS A 30 -15.38 -13.57 9.65
C LYS A 30 -14.45 -14.22 10.67
N LEU A 31 -13.16 -13.91 10.61
CA LEU A 31 -12.16 -14.42 11.55
C LEU A 31 -12.48 -14.06 13.01
N ALA A 32 -13.04 -12.89 13.29
CA ALA A 32 -13.42 -12.51 14.66
C ALA A 32 -14.59 -13.37 15.18
N ALA A 33 -15.53 -13.74 14.30
CA ALA A 33 -16.62 -14.65 14.67
C ALA A 33 -16.09 -16.05 15.00
N GLU A 34 -15.12 -16.55 14.22
CA GLU A 34 -14.45 -17.83 14.49
C GLU A 34 -13.64 -17.80 15.80
N LEU A 35 -12.88 -16.73 16.05
CA LEU A 35 -12.05 -16.57 17.26
C LEU A 35 -12.85 -16.43 18.56
N PHE A 36 -14.04 -15.80 18.51
CA PHE A 36 -14.87 -15.55 19.68
C PHE A 36 -16.14 -16.39 19.70
N GLU A 37 -16.19 -17.47 18.91
CA GLU A 37 -17.32 -18.41 18.84
C GLU A 37 -18.68 -17.70 18.69
N MET A 38 -18.73 -16.69 17.83
CA MET A 38 -19.93 -15.91 17.58
C MET A 38 -20.69 -16.40 16.34
N GLU A 39 -22.01 -16.28 16.37
CA GLU A 39 -22.86 -16.57 15.22
C GLU A 39 -22.90 -15.37 14.25
N ILE A 40 -22.76 -15.65 12.96
CA ILE A 40 -22.89 -14.64 11.91
C ILE A 40 -24.37 -14.48 11.57
N ALA A 41 -25.00 -13.41 12.08
CA ALA A 41 -26.41 -13.13 11.82
C ALA A 41 -26.70 -12.80 10.34
N VAL A 42 -25.85 -11.97 9.71
CA VAL A 42 -25.97 -11.59 8.30
C VAL A 42 -24.57 -11.43 7.69
N PRO A 43 -24.19 -12.19 6.66
CA PRO A 43 -22.90 -12.02 5.98
C PRO A 43 -22.94 -10.87 4.94
N ASN A 44 -21.76 -10.37 4.56
CA ASN A 44 -21.58 -9.46 3.41
C ASN A 44 -22.41 -8.16 3.44
N ILE A 45 -22.57 -7.57 4.64
CA ILE A 45 -23.38 -6.35 4.89
C ILE A 45 -22.75 -5.05 4.40
N HIS A 46 -21.55 -5.09 3.81
CA HIS A 46 -20.90 -3.90 3.26
C HIS A 46 -21.62 -3.39 2.00
N THR A 47 -21.71 -2.07 1.86
CA THR A 47 -22.36 -1.41 0.72
C THR A 47 -21.53 -1.54 -0.56
N VAL A 48 -20.22 -1.28 -0.47
CA VAL A 48 -19.30 -1.33 -1.62
C VAL A 48 -18.74 -2.74 -1.76
N LYS A 49 -19.21 -3.49 -2.76
CA LYS A 49 -18.80 -4.90 -2.98
C LYS A 49 -17.32 -5.08 -3.32
N ASN A 50 -16.72 -4.09 -3.96
CA ASN A 50 -15.29 -4.10 -4.32
C ASN A 50 -14.46 -3.35 -3.27
N ASN A 51 -14.57 -3.76 -2.01
CA ASN A 51 -13.73 -3.24 -0.93
C ASN A 51 -12.59 -4.21 -0.66
N TYR A 52 -11.35 -3.78 -0.94
CA TYR A 52 -10.16 -4.59 -0.75
C TYR A 52 -9.07 -3.77 -0.06
N THR A 53 -8.28 -4.47 0.77
CA THR A 53 -7.11 -3.90 1.43
C THR A 53 -5.86 -4.49 0.81
N ARG A 54 -4.97 -3.63 0.30
CA ARG A 54 -3.66 -4.07 -0.20
C ARG A 54 -2.67 -4.16 0.96
N PHE A 55 -2.05 -5.33 1.11
CA PHE A 55 -0.98 -5.57 2.07
C PHE A 55 0.38 -5.65 1.36
N LEU A 56 1.45 -5.30 2.07
CA LEU A 56 2.83 -5.51 1.65
C LEU A 56 3.49 -6.45 2.65
N ILE A 57 4.16 -7.49 2.13
CA ILE A 57 4.98 -8.39 2.95
C ILE A 57 6.41 -7.86 2.91
N LEU A 58 6.97 -7.61 4.09
CA LEU A 58 8.30 -7.00 4.22
C LEU A 58 9.30 -8.03 4.73
N GLN A 59 10.51 -7.97 4.17
CA GLN A 59 11.66 -8.74 4.61
C GLN A 59 12.85 -7.79 4.73
N ARG A 60 13.74 -8.05 5.69
CA ARG A 60 15.01 -7.32 5.77
C ARG A 60 15.89 -7.65 4.57
N GLU A 61 16.64 -6.66 4.11
CA GLU A 61 17.46 -6.76 2.89
C GLU A 61 18.53 -7.87 2.97
N ASP A 62 19.14 -8.05 4.14
CA ASP A 62 20.15 -9.10 4.41
C ASP A 62 19.60 -10.53 4.30
N MET A 63 18.28 -10.69 4.41
CA MET A 63 17.57 -11.96 4.31
C MET A 63 16.82 -12.11 2.98
N ALA A 64 16.81 -11.07 2.14
CA ALA A 64 15.94 -11.00 0.98
C ALA A 64 16.27 -12.09 -0.05
N MET A 65 15.27 -12.93 -0.36
CA MET A 65 15.37 -13.89 -1.46
C MET A 65 15.07 -13.18 -2.78
N LYS A 66 15.68 -13.67 -3.88
CA LYS A 66 15.32 -13.19 -5.21
C LYS A 66 13.86 -13.53 -5.52
N THR A 67 13.05 -12.52 -5.83
CA THR A 67 11.70 -12.74 -6.31
C THR A 67 11.76 -13.35 -7.71
N PRO A 68 11.08 -14.48 -7.99
CA PRO A 68 10.95 -15.01 -9.34
C PRO A 68 10.02 -14.12 -10.19
N ASP A 69 10.43 -13.86 -11.43
CA ASP A 69 9.67 -13.10 -12.44
C ASP A 69 9.02 -11.80 -11.93
N PRO A 70 9.78 -10.90 -11.27
CA PRO A 70 9.21 -9.69 -10.72
C PRO A 70 8.70 -8.78 -11.83
N ASN A 71 7.59 -8.11 -11.58
CA ASN A 71 6.94 -7.22 -12.53
C ASN A 71 6.41 -5.93 -11.87
N LYS A 72 6.80 -5.70 -10.61
CA LYS A 72 6.41 -4.53 -9.84
C LYS A 72 7.52 -4.10 -8.89
N ALA A 73 7.69 -2.81 -8.70
CA ALA A 73 8.61 -2.25 -7.72
C ALA A 73 7.98 -1.06 -6.99
N SER A 74 8.31 -0.92 -5.71
CA SER A 74 7.98 0.27 -4.92
C SER A 74 9.23 1.13 -4.81
N VAL A 75 9.15 2.35 -5.34
CA VAL A 75 10.27 3.29 -5.46
C VAL A 75 9.90 4.56 -4.74
N ASN A 76 10.87 5.14 -4.06
CA ASN A 76 10.72 6.40 -3.39
C ASN A 76 11.81 7.37 -3.87
N PHE A 77 11.42 8.58 -4.26
CA PHE A 77 12.37 9.58 -4.73
C PHE A 77 11.98 11.00 -4.32
N THR A 78 12.99 11.86 -4.18
CA THR A 78 12.82 13.29 -3.96
C THR A 78 13.29 14.06 -5.19
N THR A 79 12.68 15.23 -5.45
CA THR A 79 13.09 16.10 -6.54
C THR A 79 13.68 17.40 -6.00
N ASP A 80 14.41 18.13 -6.84
CA ASP A 80 15.06 19.40 -6.48
C ASP A 80 14.10 20.60 -6.34
N HIS A 81 12.78 20.36 -6.41
CA HIS A 81 11.71 21.38 -6.32
C HIS A 81 11.80 22.50 -7.36
N SER A 82 12.64 22.33 -8.39
CA SER A 82 12.63 23.21 -9.55
C SER A 82 11.34 23.02 -10.36
N LYS A 83 10.92 24.05 -11.09
CA LYS A 83 9.72 23.97 -11.93
C LYS A 83 9.83 22.79 -12.90
N GLY A 84 8.80 21.94 -12.91
CA GLY A 84 8.72 20.77 -13.79
C GLY A 84 9.60 19.58 -13.36
N SER A 85 10.22 19.61 -12.18
CA SER A 85 11.09 18.52 -11.71
C SER A 85 10.40 17.14 -11.71
N LEU A 86 9.21 17.06 -11.13
CA LEU A 86 8.41 15.83 -11.13
C LEU A 86 8.02 15.42 -12.55
N ALA A 87 7.59 16.38 -13.38
CA ALA A 87 7.18 16.10 -14.75
C ALA A 87 8.32 15.45 -15.55
N ARG A 88 9.56 15.96 -15.42
CA ARG A 88 10.73 15.35 -16.07
C ARG A 88 10.94 13.89 -15.66
N VAL A 89 10.79 13.57 -14.38
CA VAL A 89 10.89 12.19 -13.87
C VAL A 89 9.78 11.31 -14.47
N LEU A 90 8.53 11.77 -14.44
CA LEU A 90 7.39 11.05 -15.00
C LEU A 90 7.52 10.82 -16.51
N THR A 91 8.05 11.80 -17.25
CA THR A 91 8.33 11.67 -18.67
C THR A 91 9.33 10.55 -18.95
N ARG A 92 10.43 10.45 -18.18
CA ARG A 92 11.39 9.34 -18.34
C ARG A 92 10.80 7.98 -18.02
N ILE A 93 9.94 7.90 -17.01
CA ILE A 93 9.23 6.65 -16.67
C ILE A 93 8.33 6.23 -17.84
N ALA A 94 7.60 7.18 -18.45
CA ALA A 94 6.76 6.92 -19.61
C ALA A 94 7.56 6.54 -20.87
N GLU A 95 8.69 7.21 -21.14
CA GLU A 95 9.62 6.88 -22.24
C GLU A 95 10.17 5.45 -22.11
N GLY A 96 10.34 4.98 -20.88
CA GLY A 96 10.79 3.64 -20.56
C GLY A 96 9.70 2.56 -20.58
N ASP A 97 8.47 2.90 -20.95
CA ASP A 97 7.33 1.98 -21.04
C ASP A 97 7.03 1.31 -19.67
N ILE A 98 7.11 2.09 -18.59
CA ILE A 98 6.81 1.67 -17.22
C ILE A 98 5.47 2.26 -16.80
N ASN A 99 4.55 1.41 -16.33
CA ASN A 99 3.26 1.84 -15.82
C ASN A 99 3.37 2.27 -14.35
N LEU A 100 2.69 3.37 -13.98
CA LEU A 100 2.58 3.82 -12.60
C LEU A 100 1.22 3.44 -12.02
N SER A 101 1.22 2.42 -11.16
CA SER A 101 0.01 1.96 -10.46
C SER A 101 -0.29 2.74 -9.18
N LYS A 102 0.69 3.50 -8.68
CA LYS A 102 0.55 4.43 -7.55
C LYS A 102 1.57 5.55 -7.70
N LEU A 103 1.16 6.77 -7.38
CA LEU A 103 2.04 7.92 -7.17
C LEU A 103 1.47 8.77 -6.04
N GLN A 104 2.25 8.97 -4.98
CA GLN A 104 1.81 9.71 -3.80
C GLN A 104 2.95 10.60 -3.28
N SER A 105 2.64 11.87 -3.04
CA SER A 105 3.56 12.82 -2.41
C SER A 105 3.37 12.84 -0.89
N PHE A 106 4.47 12.87 -0.15
CA PHE A 106 4.53 13.06 1.30
C PHE A 106 5.41 14.26 1.62
N PRO A 107 4.98 15.20 2.50
CA PRO A 107 5.86 16.27 2.96
C PRO A 107 7.00 15.67 3.79
N ILE A 108 8.22 16.18 3.62
CA ILE A 108 9.38 15.74 4.40
C ILE A 108 9.42 16.54 5.72
N PRO A 109 9.27 15.89 6.89
CA PRO A 109 9.26 16.58 8.17
C PRO A 109 10.56 17.37 8.39
N GLY A 110 10.44 18.60 8.90
CA GLY A 110 11.60 19.46 9.17
C GLY A 110 12.22 20.13 7.95
N SER A 111 11.56 20.08 6.79
CA SER A 111 12.01 20.81 5.60
C SER A 111 10.87 21.62 4.98
N ASP A 112 11.18 22.86 4.60
CA ASP A 112 10.20 23.74 3.96
C ASP A 112 10.00 23.33 2.50
N TRP A 113 8.76 23.05 2.14
CA TRP A 113 8.31 22.80 0.76
C TRP A 113 8.98 21.63 0.05
N LYS A 114 9.62 20.69 0.77
CA LYS A 114 10.18 19.48 0.17
C LYS A 114 9.23 18.29 0.30
N TYR A 115 9.07 17.58 -0.81
CA TYR A 115 8.22 16.39 -0.92
C TYR A 115 9.02 15.16 -1.33
N ASN A 116 8.61 14.04 -0.77
CA ASN A 116 9.02 12.71 -1.14
C ASN A 116 7.91 12.05 -1.96
N PHE A 117 8.26 11.38 -3.05
CA PHE A 117 7.31 10.73 -3.94
C PHE A 117 7.46 9.22 -3.82
N HIS A 118 6.40 8.56 -3.40
CA HIS A 118 6.30 7.11 -3.42
C HIS A 118 5.56 6.68 -4.68
N ALA A 119 6.18 5.80 -5.46
CA ALA A 119 5.68 5.32 -6.73
C ALA A 119 5.70 3.78 -6.78
N ASP A 120 4.61 3.19 -7.24
CA ASP A 120 4.58 1.76 -7.59
C ASP A 120 4.66 1.62 -9.12
N MET A 121 5.79 1.10 -9.58
CA MET A 121 6.13 0.91 -10.99
C MET A 121 5.85 -0.52 -11.41
N GLU A 122 5.08 -0.71 -12.47
CA GLU A 122 4.80 -2.01 -13.09
C GLU A 122 5.53 -2.10 -14.43
N PHE A 123 6.14 -3.25 -14.71
CA PHE A 123 7.04 -3.43 -15.84
C PHE A 123 7.04 -4.86 -16.35
N ASP A 124 7.32 -5.02 -17.66
CA ASP A 124 7.35 -6.33 -18.31
C ASP A 124 8.69 -7.06 -18.12
N SER A 125 9.78 -6.32 -17.92
CA SER A 125 11.11 -6.91 -17.68
C SER A 125 11.91 -6.11 -16.66
N LEU A 126 12.71 -6.84 -15.88
CA LEU A 126 13.58 -6.24 -14.87
C LEU A 126 14.61 -5.31 -15.51
N ASP A 127 15.11 -5.64 -16.70
CA ASP A 127 16.08 -4.81 -17.42
C ASP A 127 15.50 -3.44 -17.83
N LYS A 128 14.23 -3.40 -18.29
CA LYS A 128 13.54 -2.14 -18.59
C LYS A 128 13.47 -1.26 -17.33
N PHE A 129 13.05 -1.85 -16.21
CA PHE A 129 12.98 -1.15 -14.93
C PHE A 129 14.34 -0.60 -14.50
N GLN A 130 15.40 -1.41 -14.54
CA GLN A 130 16.74 -0.99 -14.16
C GLN A 130 17.24 0.19 -15.01
N ARG A 131 17.05 0.14 -16.33
CA ARG A 131 17.42 1.26 -17.23
C ARG A 131 16.68 2.55 -16.88
N VAL A 132 15.38 2.46 -16.57
CA VAL A 132 14.60 3.64 -16.17
C VAL A 132 15.10 4.20 -14.85
N ILE A 133 15.40 3.36 -13.86
CA ILE A 133 15.98 3.79 -12.58
C ILE A 133 17.30 4.55 -12.81
N GLU A 134 18.18 4.04 -13.67
CA GLU A 134 19.43 4.72 -14.03
C GLU A 134 19.20 6.08 -14.70
N GLN A 135 18.18 6.20 -15.56
CA GLN A 135 17.84 7.44 -16.25
C GLN A 135 17.21 8.51 -15.34
N ILE A 136 16.41 8.10 -14.34
CA ILE A 136 15.76 9.06 -13.43
C ILE A 136 16.64 9.45 -12.25
N LYS A 137 17.59 8.60 -11.84
CA LYS A 137 18.53 8.88 -10.75
C LYS A 137 19.19 10.27 -10.84
N PRO A 138 19.71 10.75 -11.99
CA PRO A 138 20.28 12.10 -12.09
C PRO A 138 19.25 13.24 -12.04
N LEU A 139 17.95 12.93 -12.19
CA LEU A 139 16.86 13.90 -12.09
C LEU A 139 16.30 14.01 -10.66
N THR A 140 16.76 13.15 -9.76
CA THR A 140 16.31 13.05 -8.37
C THR A 140 17.43 13.45 -7.41
N VAL A 141 17.07 13.99 -6.25
CA VAL A 141 18.05 14.28 -5.19
C VAL A 141 18.38 12.99 -4.44
N GLU A 142 17.37 12.20 -4.12
CA GLU A 142 17.49 10.87 -3.55
C GLU A 142 16.54 9.92 -4.27
N LEU A 143 16.96 8.67 -4.43
CA LEU A 143 16.14 7.60 -5.00
C LEU A 143 16.46 6.30 -4.28
N ASN A 144 15.43 5.67 -3.74
CA ASN A 144 15.50 4.38 -3.06
C ASN A 144 14.48 3.41 -3.67
N VAL A 145 14.91 2.20 -3.98
CA VAL A 145 14.02 1.11 -4.38
C VAL A 145 13.74 0.28 -3.11
N TYR A 146 12.52 0.30 -2.62
CA TYR A 146 12.15 -0.43 -1.38
C TYR A 146 11.92 -1.92 -1.60
N GLY A 147 11.64 -2.33 -2.84
CA GLY A 147 11.50 -3.73 -3.17
C GLY A 147 11.10 -3.94 -4.61
N VAL A 148 11.52 -5.07 -5.15
CA VAL A 148 11.17 -5.56 -6.48
C VAL A 148 10.48 -6.91 -6.29
N TYR A 149 9.20 -6.98 -6.64
CA TYR A 149 8.31 -8.06 -6.26
C TYR A 149 7.33 -8.45 -7.38
N LYS A 150 6.62 -9.55 -7.18
CA LYS A 150 5.55 -10.00 -8.08
C LYS A 150 4.26 -9.30 -7.71
N ASN A 151 3.56 -8.74 -8.70
CA ASN A 151 2.23 -8.17 -8.52
C ASN A 151 1.25 -9.26 -8.07
N GLY A 152 0.75 -9.17 -6.85
CA GLY A 152 -0.17 -10.13 -6.25
C GLY A 152 -1.62 -9.89 -6.65
N LYS A 153 -1.90 -9.85 -7.95
CA LYS A 153 -3.28 -9.82 -8.46
C LYS A 153 -4.07 -11.03 -7.99
#